data_AF-A0A536LPM4-F1
#
_entry.id   AF-A0A536LPM4-F1
#
_cell.length_a   1.000
_cell.length_b   1.000
_cell.length_c   1.000
_cell.angle_alpha   90.00
_cell.angle_beta   90.00
_cell.angle_gamma   90.00
#
_symmetry.space_group_name_H-M   'P 1'
#
loop_
_entity.id
_entity.type
_entity.pdbx_description
1 polymer ?
#
loop_
_entity_poly.entity_id
_entity_poly.type
_entity_poly.pdbx_seq_one_letter_code
_entity_poly.pdbx_strand_id
1 'polypeptide(L)'
;MIWSKRWIFAGVVASALALAVLALLRPSAAEAHPLGNFTINRYSRLDLYSDAVRIRYVLDMAEIPAFQELPQIDTNGDGDLSRSENDAYLAFKSPEIAANLQLEIDGSPQTLSVLSSTVGYPEGQAGLRTLRLTLALDAPLSGSDAQLKYHDDNYADRVGWKEVVVRPADGVELKRSSAPANDVSAELTSYPVDLISSPLDVTSASVSFSASAGAKAPPVDQTSEASAAVTPNEAPARAGGAFASLISTRNATGPIIVLSLLLALGFGALHALEPGHGKTFVAAYFVGVRGTVREALGLGLIVAFTHTIGVLLIGLVTLFGSRYVLPEKLYPWLTLASGLMVLALGVRLIAARAGAIGSWRRFASVLGWVDSKPEHAHEHDHAHPTHDGAPPWKSLIALGLADGLTPSPSALVVLVAAISLHRIGLGLLLIVSFSVGLAAVLTLVSLTLVYARRLLDWLGRSRPSFGRVNALGVARNAGAVAVVVRLAPIGGAFGLVAVGLLLTIRALSQPGLPFF
;
A
#
# COMPACT_ATOMS: atom_id res chain seq x y z
N MET A 1 -9.46 43.87 -20.39
CA MET A 1 -9.40 43.13 -19.10
C MET A 1 -10.53 42.10 -18.88
N ILE A 2 -11.60 42.07 -19.70
CA ILE A 2 -12.71 41.10 -19.59
C ILE A 2 -12.37 39.77 -20.28
N TRP A 3 -11.57 39.81 -21.34
CA TRP A 3 -11.15 38.63 -22.10
C TRP A 3 -10.38 37.63 -21.25
N SER A 4 -9.38 38.05 -20.47
CA SER A 4 -8.60 37.15 -19.59
C SER A 4 -9.44 36.41 -18.55
N LYS A 5 -10.62 36.94 -18.17
CA LYS A 5 -11.50 36.35 -17.16
C LYS A 5 -12.33 35.19 -17.70
N ARG A 6 -12.81 35.29 -18.95
CA ARG A 6 -13.51 34.19 -19.65
C ARG A 6 -12.57 33.01 -19.88
N TRP A 7 -11.30 33.28 -20.19
CA TRP A 7 -10.27 32.26 -20.33
C TRP A 7 -9.93 31.54 -19.02
N ILE A 8 -9.91 32.24 -17.88
CA ILE A 8 -9.71 31.59 -16.56
C ILE A 8 -10.89 30.69 -16.22
N PHE A 9 -12.13 31.15 -16.40
CA PHE A 9 -13.32 30.33 -16.14
C PHE A 9 -13.38 29.12 -17.08
N ALA A 10 -13.22 29.33 -18.39
CA ALA A 10 -13.18 28.25 -19.37
C ALA A 10 -12.04 27.27 -19.09
N GLY A 11 -10.87 27.76 -18.66
CA GLY A 11 -9.73 26.93 -18.28
C GLY A 11 -10.01 26.05 -17.05
N VAL A 12 -10.63 26.59 -16.01
CA VAL A 12 -11.04 25.81 -14.81
C VAL A 12 -12.09 24.76 -15.15
N VAL A 13 -13.09 25.12 -15.95
CA VAL A 13 -14.14 24.17 -16.36
C VAL A 13 -13.55 23.09 -17.26
N ALA A 14 -12.70 23.44 -18.22
CA ALA A 14 -12.04 22.49 -19.10
C ALA A 14 -11.10 21.55 -18.32
N SER A 15 -10.32 22.06 -17.36
CA SER A 15 -9.44 21.22 -16.54
C SER A 15 -10.21 20.32 -15.60
N ALA A 16 -11.29 20.81 -14.98
CA ALA A 16 -12.17 20.00 -14.14
C ALA A 16 -12.87 18.90 -14.95
N LEU A 17 -13.35 19.21 -16.16
CA LEU A 17 -13.92 18.22 -17.07
C LEU A 17 -12.89 17.19 -17.53
N ALA A 18 -11.67 17.62 -17.86
CA ALA A 18 -10.59 16.72 -18.23
C ALA A 18 -10.23 15.76 -17.07
N LEU A 19 -10.14 16.27 -15.84
CA LEU A 19 -9.91 15.46 -14.64
C LEU A 19 -11.07 14.50 -14.37
N ALA A 20 -12.32 14.93 -14.58
CA ALA A 20 -13.50 14.09 -14.43
C ALA A 20 -13.53 12.96 -15.46
N VAL A 21 -13.24 13.25 -16.74
CA VAL A 21 -13.14 12.24 -17.80
C VAL A 21 -12.02 11.25 -17.49
N LEU A 22 -10.84 11.73 -17.07
CA LEU A 22 -9.73 10.85 -16.69
C LEU A 22 -10.08 9.97 -15.48
N ALA A 23 -10.82 10.50 -14.50
CA ALA A 23 -11.29 9.76 -13.34
C ALA A 23 -12.40 8.75 -13.67
N LEU A 24 -13.12 8.93 -14.77
CA LEU A 24 -14.14 8.00 -15.28
C LEU A 24 -13.53 6.89 -16.15
N LEU A 25 -12.37 7.13 -16.77
CA LEU A 25 -11.59 6.14 -17.54
C LEU A 25 -10.86 5.12 -16.65
N ARG A 26 -11.30 4.94 -15.40
CA ARG A 26 -10.67 4.02 -14.45
C ARG A 26 -10.66 2.61 -15.03
N PRO A 27 -9.48 1.98 -15.20
CA PRO A 27 -9.46 0.53 -15.25
C PRO A 27 -10.09 0.03 -13.94
N SER A 28 -10.94 -1.00 -14.04
CA SER A 28 -11.28 -1.84 -12.89
C SER A 28 -9.98 -2.16 -12.16
N ALA A 29 -9.90 -1.90 -10.86
CA ALA A 29 -8.70 -2.09 -10.04
C ALA A 29 -7.93 -3.31 -10.56
N ALA A 30 -6.82 -3.05 -11.26
CA ALA A 30 -6.01 -4.13 -11.81
C ALA A 30 -5.35 -4.75 -10.59
N GLU A 31 -5.95 -5.81 -10.07
CA GLU A 31 -5.49 -6.49 -8.87
C GLU A 31 -4.07 -7.01 -9.13
N ALA A 32 -3.08 -6.25 -8.66
CA ALA A 32 -1.87 -6.87 -8.18
C ALA A 32 -2.30 -7.87 -7.11
N HIS A 33 -1.71 -9.08 -7.13
CA HIS A 33 -1.87 -10.19 -6.17
C HIS A 33 -2.97 -9.99 -5.13
N PRO A 34 -3.97 -10.88 -4.96
CA PRO A 34 -5.08 -10.65 -4.04
C PRO A 34 -4.65 -10.27 -2.61
N LEU A 35 -3.41 -10.57 -2.20
CA LEU A 35 -2.86 -10.17 -0.90
C LEU A 35 -1.67 -9.17 -0.98
N GLY A 36 -1.18 -8.83 -2.17
CA GLY A 36 -0.07 -7.91 -2.45
C GLY A 36 1.27 -8.59 -2.78
N ASN A 37 2.20 -7.84 -3.38
CA ASN A 37 3.46 -8.37 -3.95
C ASN A 37 4.55 -8.74 -2.92
N PHE A 38 4.25 -8.56 -1.63
CA PHE A 38 5.17 -8.76 -0.51
C PHE A 38 4.79 -9.95 0.37
N THR A 39 3.69 -10.63 0.07
CA THR A 39 3.15 -11.62 1.00
C THR A 39 3.89 -12.94 0.98
N ILE A 40 3.99 -13.54 2.16
CA ILE A 40 4.30 -14.96 2.32
C ILE A 40 3.09 -15.62 2.94
N ASN A 41 2.45 -16.49 2.16
CA ASN A 41 1.24 -17.20 2.56
C ASN A 41 1.59 -18.62 2.97
N ARG A 42 0.90 -19.11 4.01
CA ARG A 42 1.15 -20.40 4.64
C ARG A 42 -0.16 -21.14 4.82
N TYR A 43 -0.14 -22.43 4.52
CA TYR A 43 -1.28 -23.31 4.71
C TYR A 43 -0.80 -24.63 5.31
N SER A 44 -1.49 -25.07 6.36
CA SER A 44 -1.24 -26.33 7.03
C SER A 44 -2.53 -27.11 7.15
N ARG A 45 -2.60 -28.26 6.50
CA ARG A 45 -3.67 -29.24 6.74
C ARG A 45 -3.15 -30.39 7.56
N LEU A 46 -3.77 -30.63 8.70
CA LEU A 46 -3.49 -31.75 9.59
C LEU A 46 -4.51 -32.84 9.32
N ASP A 47 -4.08 -33.90 8.65
CA ASP A 47 -4.86 -35.11 8.41
C ASP A 47 -4.58 -36.12 9.54
N LEU A 48 -5.62 -36.47 10.31
CA LEU A 48 -5.51 -37.32 11.50
C LEU A 48 -5.85 -38.78 11.16
N TYR A 49 -4.91 -39.70 11.36
CA TYR A 49 -5.07 -41.13 11.12
C TYR A 49 -4.97 -41.94 12.43
N SER A 50 -5.20 -43.25 12.35
CA SER A 50 -5.06 -44.16 13.50
C SER A 50 -3.62 -44.35 14.00
N ASP A 51 -2.64 -44.14 13.13
CA ASP A 51 -1.22 -44.47 13.36
C ASP A 51 -0.26 -43.30 13.07
N ALA A 52 -0.77 -42.19 12.52
CA ALA A 52 0.02 -41.00 12.24
C ALA A 52 -0.83 -39.72 12.20
N VAL A 53 -0.13 -38.60 12.32
CA VAL A 53 -0.63 -37.27 11.96
C VAL A 53 0.17 -36.81 10.75
N ARG A 54 -0.50 -36.59 9.62
CA ARG A 54 0.14 -36.09 8.40
C ARG A 54 -0.16 -34.61 8.23
N ILE A 55 0.87 -33.82 7.92
CA ILE A 55 0.73 -32.40 7.68
C ILE A 55 1.04 -32.11 6.21
N ARG A 56 0.06 -31.63 5.47
CA ARG A 56 0.30 -31.00 4.16
C ARG A 56 0.58 -29.53 4.37
N TYR A 57 1.79 -29.11 4.05
CA TYR A 57 2.25 -27.74 4.19
C TYR A 57 2.42 -27.09 2.82
N VAL A 58 1.87 -25.90 2.64
CA VAL A 58 2.09 -25.08 1.43
C VAL A 58 2.62 -23.71 1.83
N LEU A 59 3.75 -23.35 1.24
CA LEU A 59 4.39 -22.04 1.34
C LEU A 59 4.29 -21.36 -0.01
N ASP A 60 3.62 -20.22 -0.08
CA ASP A 60 3.44 -19.44 -1.30
C ASP A 60 4.02 -18.03 -1.11
N MET A 61 5.05 -17.71 -1.89
CA MET A 61 5.76 -16.43 -1.84
C MET A 61 5.39 -15.59 -3.07
N ALA A 62 4.96 -14.36 -2.83
CA ALA A 62 4.74 -13.36 -3.87
C ALA A 62 6.06 -12.95 -4.56
N GLU A 63 5.98 -12.07 -5.56
CA GLU A 63 7.10 -11.74 -6.45
C GLU A 63 8.34 -11.23 -5.72
N ILE A 64 8.18 -10.38 -4.70
CA ILE A 64 9.32 -9.78 -3.99
C ILE A 64 10.01 -10.80 -3.07
N PRO A 65 9.32 -11.54 -2.19
CA PRO A 65 9.95 -12.60 -1.40
C PRO A 65 10.55 -13.70 -2.28
N ALA A 66 9.86 -14.11 -3.36
CA ALA A 66 10.41 -15.09 -4.30
C ALA A 66 11.69 -14.57 -4.96
N PHE A 67 11.72 -13.33 -5.43
CA PHE A 67 12.94 -12.71 -5.98
C PHE A 67 14.12 -12.72 -4.99
N GLN A 68 13.86 -12.60 -3.69
CA GLN A 68 14.90 -12.68 -2.66
C GLN A 68 15.40 -14.11 -2.40
N GLU A 69 14.53 -15.11 -2.63
CA GLU A 69 14.83 -16.53 -2.40
C GLU A 69 15.50 -17.18 -3.62
N LEU A 70 15.10 -16.81 -4.84
CA LEU A 70 15.57 -17.41 -6.09
C LEU A 70 17.10 -17.47 -6.26
N PRO A 71 17.91 -16.45 -5.88
CA PRO A 71 19.36 -16.53 -5.98
C PRO A 71 20.00 -17.60 -5.08
N GLN A 72 19.27 -18.12 -4.09
CA GLN A 72 19.73 -19.25 -3.26
C GLN A 72 19.49 -20.59 -3.96
N ILE A 73 18.59 -20.62 -4.94
CA ILE A 73 18.24 -21.80 -5.75
C ILE A 73 19.11 -21.84 -7.01
N ASP A 74 19.17 -20.71 -7.73
CA ASP A 74 19.99 -20.52 -8.94
C ASP A 74 21.47 -20.37 -8.56
N THR A 75 22.09 -21.48 -8.19
CA THR A 75 23.48 -21.51 -7.70
C THR A 75 24.50 -21.27 -8.81
N ASN A 76 24.14 -21.58 -10.05
CA ASN A 76 25.00 -21.41 -11.22
C ASN A 76 24.84 -20.01 -11.88
N GLY A 77 23.75 -19.28 -11.57
CA GLY A 77 23.48 -17.93 -12.05
C GLY A 77 23.01 -17.85 -13.51
N ASP A 78 22.48 -18.93 -14.09
CA ASP A 78 22.03 -18.99 -15.48
C ASP A 78 20.54 -18.62 -15.67
N GLY A 79 19.79 -18.47 -14.57
CA GLY A 79 18.37 -18.10 -14.55
C GLY A 79 17.40 -19.26 -14.86
N ASP A 80 17.92 -20.45 -15.15
CA ASP A 80 17.14 -21.69 -15.32
C ASP A 80 17.21 -22.53 -14.04
N LEU A 81 16.05 -22.76 -13.42
CA LEU A 81 15.97 -23.44 -12.12
C LEU A 81 15.90 -24.95 -12.35
N SER A 82 17.08 -25.54 -12.53
CA SER A 82 17.23 -26.94 -12.88
C SER A 82 16.69 -27.87 -11.78
N ARG A 83 16.36 -29.11 -12.16
CA ARG A 83 15.91 -30.12 -11.18
C ARG A 83 16.93 -30.34 -10.06
N SER A 84 18.22 -30.38 -10.38
CA SER A 84 19.30 -30.55 -9.40
C SER A 84 19.37 -29.40 -8.40
N GLU A 85 19.16 -28.16 -8.85
CA GLU A 85 19.14 -26.98 -7.98
C GLU A 85 17.89 -26.98 -7.09
N ASN A 86 16.74 -27.34 -7.64
CA ASN A 86 15.51 -27.48 -6.88
C ASN A 86 15.64 -28.57 -5.81
N ASP A 87 16.22 -29.71 -6.14
CA ASP A 87 16.46 -30.82 -5.20
C ASP A 87 17.42 -30.39 -4.08
N ALA A 88 18.51 -29.67 -4.41
CA ALA A 88 19.45 -29.15 -3.43
C ALA A 88 18.81 -28.10 -2.50
N TYR A 89 18.00 -27.19 -3.07
CA TYR A 89 17.24 -26.21 -2.30
C TYR A 89 16.26 -26.89 -1.33
N LEU A 90 15.47 -27.86 -1.82
CA LEU A 90 14.50 -28.59 -1.01
C LEU A 90 15.17 -29.40 0.10
N ALA A 91 16.35 -29.96 -0.13
CA ALA A 91 17.11 -30.68 0.89
C ALA A 91 17.51 -29.81 2.08
N PHE A 92 17.71 -28.50 1.85
CA PHE A 92 17.99 -27.52 2.90
C PHE A 92 16.71 -26.90 3.48
N LYS A 93 15.77 -26.49 2.62
CA LYS A 93 14.59 -25.72 3.00
C LYS A 93 13.52 -26.54 3.71
N SER A 94 13.33 -27.81 3.33
CA SER A 94 12.28 -28.64 3.91
C SER A 94 12.51 -28.91 5.41
N PRO A 95 13.74 -29.29 5.85
CA PRO A 95 14.05 -29.40 7.28
C PRO A 95 13.97 -28.07 8.03
N GLU A 96 14.38 -26.95 7.41
CA GLU A 96 14.25 -25.60 8.01
C GLU A 96 12.78 -25.29 8.32
N ILE A 97 11.88 -25.55 7.37
CA ILE A 97 10.44 -25.33 7.56
C ILE A 97 9.88 -26.25 8.63
N ALA A 98 10.20 -27.55 8.56
CA ALA A 98 9.70 -28.55 9.49
C ALA A 98 10.17 -28.29 10.94
N ALA A 99 11.38 -27.75 11.14
CA ALA A 99 11.90 -27.41 12.46
C ALA A 99 11.15 -26.26 13.15
N ASN A 100 10.52 -25.37 12.37
CA ASN A 100 9.69 -24.27 12.89
C ASN A 100 8.20 -24.63 12.99
N LEU A 101 7.85 -25.90 12.74
CA LEU A 101 6.52 -26.44 13.00
C LEU A 101 6.56 -27.21 14.32
N GLN A 102 5.82 -26.71 15.31
CA GLN A 102 5.71 -27.34 16.61
C GLN A 102 4.48 -28.24 16.61
N LEU A 103 4.68 -29.53 16.83
CA LEU A 103 3.60 -30.50 17.03
C LEU A 103 3.80 -31.18 18.39
N GLU A 104 2.81 -31.09 19.26
CA GLU A 104 2.76 -31.84 20.51
C GLU A 104 1.59 -32.81 20.48
N ILE A 105 1.83 -34.05 20.91
CA ILE A 105 0.81 -35.08 21.12
C ILE A 105 0.87 -35.48 22.59
N ASP A 106 -0.25 -35.33 23.30
CA ASP A 106 -0.39 -35.57 24.74
C ASP A 106 0.68 -34.87 25.58
N GLY A 107 1.06 -33.66 25.15
CA GLY A 107 2.08 -32.83 25.79
C GLY A 107 3.52 -33.24 25.48
N SER A 108 3.75 -34.26 24.65
CA SER A 108 5.08 -34.67 24.18
C SER A 108 5.37 -34.09 22.79
N PRO A 109 6.45 -33.30 22.62
CA PRO A 109 6.86 -32.79 21.32
C PRO A 109 7.19 -33.92 20.34
N GLN A 110 6.73 -33.78 19.10
CA GLN A 110 6.95 -34.72 18.02
C GLN A 110 7.93 -34.15 17.00
N THR A 111 8.80 -35.00 16.45
CA THR A 111 9.65 -34.65 15.32
C THR A 111 8.93 -34.99 14.02
N LEU A 112 8.81 -33.99 13.13
CA LEU A 112 8.19 -34.16 11.82
C LEU A 112 9.21 -34.72 10.83
N SER A 113 8.86 -35.82 10.18
CA SER A 113 9.64 -36.38 9.06
C SER A 113 9.09 -35.88 7.73
N VAL A 114 9.97 -35.50 6.80
CA VAL A 114 9.58 -35.07 5.45
C VAL A 114 9.37 -36.30 4.57
N LEU A 115 8.15 -36.54 4.12
CA LEU A 115 7.80 -37.64 3.22
C LEU A 115 8.00 -37.27 1.76
N SER A 116 7.57 -36.07 1.38
CA SER A 116 7.73 -35.53 0.03
C SER A 116 7.90 -34.02 0.08
N SER A 117 8.61 -33.47 -0.89
CA SER A 117 8.78 -32.04 -1.06
C SER A 117 8.83 -31.67 -2.53
N THR A 118 8.20 -30.56 -2.89
CA THR A 118 8.19 -30.03 -4.26
C THR A 118 8.30 -28.52 -4.22
N VAL A 119 8.88 -27.94 -5.27
CA VAL A 119 8.92 -26.49 -5.48
C VAL A 119 8.51 -26.20 -6.92
N GLY A 120 7.74 -25.13 -7.10
CA GLY A 120 7.30 -24.61 -8.39
C GLY A 120 7.42 -23.09 -8.43
N TYR A 121 7.34 -22.57 -9.65
CA TYR A 121 7.54 -21.15 -9.94
C TYR A 121 6.40 -20.61 -10.78
N PRO A 122 5.18 -20.52 -10.22
CA PRO A 122 4.06 -20.00 -10.99
C PRO A 122 4.32 -18.56 -11.44
N GLU A 123 3.71 -18.18 -12.56
CA GLU A 123 3.88 -16.84 -13.12
C GLU A 123 3.36 -15.77 -12.15
N GLY A 124 4.16 -14.72 -11.99
CA GLY A 124 3.82 -13.50 -11.26
C GLY A 124 3.71 -12.30 -12.20
N GLN A 125 3.58 -11.12 -11.60
CA GLN A 125 3.46 -9.87 -12.36
C GLN A 125 4.73 -9.55 -13.15
N ALA A 126 4.56 -8.90 -14.31
CA ALA A 126 5.67 -8.41 -15.13
C ALA A 126 6.67 -9.48 -15.59
N GLY A 127 6.26 -10.75 -15.66
CA GLY A 127 7.14 -11.86 -16.00
C GLY A 127 8.09 -12.25 -14.86
N LEU A 128 7.89 -11.73 -13.64
CA LEU A 128 8.55 -12.24 -12.45
C LEU A 128 8.02 -13.63 -12.10
N ARG A 129 8.87 -14.44 -11.47
CA ARG A 129 8.49 -15.72 -10.89
C ARG A 129 8.03 -15.52 -9.45
N THR A 130 7.03 -16.28 -9.05
CA THR A 130 6.70 -16.52 -7.64
C THR A 130 7.31 -17.84 -7.20
N LEU A 131 7.17 -18.21 -5.93
CA LEU A 131 7.64 -19.50 -5.43
C LEU A 131 6.52 -20.18 -4.66
N ARG A 132 6.28 -21.45 -4.99
CA ARG A 132 5.35 -22.32 -4.28
C ARG A 132 6.07 -23.59 -3.86
N LEU A 133 6.20 -23.80 -2.57
CA LEU A 133 6.80 -24.99 -1.97
C LEU A 133 5.72 -25.78 -1.26
N THR A 134 5.67 -27.09 -1.51
CA THR A 134 4.72 -28.00 -0.86
C THR A 134 5.47 -29.14 -0.18
N LEU A 135 5.13 -29.43 1.08
CA LEU A 135 5.66 -30.54 1.86
C LEU A 135 4.53 -31.48 2.29
N ALA A 136 4.80 -32.78 2.30
CA ALA A 136 4.07 -33.75 3.11
C ALA A 136 4.96 -34.16 4.29
N LEU A 137 4.48 -33.92 5.50
CA LEU A 137 5.19 -34.21 6.74
C LEU A 137 4.42 -35.25 7.55
N ASP A 138 5.13 -36.05 8.34
CA ASP A 138 4.52 -37.13 9.12
C ASP A 138 5.08 -37.18 10.53
N ALA A 139 4.19 -37.40 11.50
CA ALA A 139 4.52 -37.74 12.87
C ALA A 139 3.75 -39.00 13.31
N PRO A 140 4.42 -40.00 13.89
CA PRO A 140 3.76 -41.22 14.34
C PRO A 140 2.81 -40.93 15.49
N LEU A 141 1.65 -41.61 15.51
CA LEU A 141 0.68 -41.56 16.59
C LEU A 141 0.73 -42.87 17.37
N SER A 142 0.94 -42.78 18.69
CA SER A 142 0.86 -43.93 19.59
C SER A 142 -0.35 -43.77 20.51
N GLY A 143 -1.37 -44.59 20.31
CA GLY A 143 -2.57 -44.58 21.15
C GLY A 143 -3.85 -44.35 20.36
N SER A 144 -4.99 -44.53 21.03
CA SER A 144 -6.32 -44.46 20.43
C SER A 144 -7.08 -43.19 20.78
N ASP A 145 -6.65 -42.44 21.81
CA ASP A 145 -7.20 -41.16 22.20
C ASP A 145 -6.02 -40.20 22.38
N ALA A 146 -6.07 -39.03 21.75
CA ALA A 146 -4.94 -38.10 21.76
C ALA A 146 -5.40 -36.63 21.83
N GLN A 147 -4.58 -35.81 22.48
CA GLN A 147 -4.65 -34.36 22.42
C GLN A 147 -3.48 -33.81 21.61
N LEU A 148 -3.79 -33.07 20.55
CA LEU A 148 -2.82 -32.48 19.64
C LEU A 148 -2.78 -30.97 19.81
N LYS A 149 -1.58 -30.41 19.85
CA LYS A 149 -1.34 -28.97 19.68
C LYS A 149 -0.38 -28.75 18.53
N TYR A 150 -0.71 -27.79 17.67
CA TYR A 150 0.08 -27.42 16.52
C TYR A 150 0.33 -25.93 16.51
N HIS A 151 1.55 -25.52 16.16
CA HIS A 151 1.92 -24.14 15.91
C HIS A 151 2.89 -24.02 14.73
N ASP A 152 2.70 -23.00 13.91
CA ASP A 152 3.58 -22.65 12.80
C ASP A 152 4.26 -21.28 13.02
N ASP A 153 5.55 -21.33 13.35
CA ASP A 153 6.40 -20.15 13.58
C ASP A 153 7.14 -19.67 12.32
N ASN A 154 7.01 -20.37 11.19
CA ASN A 154 7.69 -19.99 9.96
C ASN A 154 7.27 -18.58 9.53
N TYR A 155 8.22 -17.70 9.24
CA TYR A 155 7.92 -16.35 8.73
C TYR A 155 6.88 -15.58 9.59
N ALA A 156 6.91 -15.72 10.92
CA ALA A 156 5.95 -15.08 11.82
C ALA A 156 5.82 -13.55 11.61
N ASP A 157 6.94 -12.89 11.31
CA ASP A 157 7.05 -11.45 11.02
C ASP A 157 6.47 -11.03 9.65
N ARG A 158 6.07 -11.97 8.79
CA ARG A 158 5.67 -11.69 7.41
C ARG A 158 4.16 -11.58 7.29
N VAL A 159 3.74 -10.61 6.48
CA VAL A 159 2.33 -10.39 6.14
C VAL A 159 1.90 -11.42 5.10
N GLY A 160 0.69 -11.95 5.22
CA GLY A 160 0.13 -12.91 4.29
C GLY A 160 -1.01 -13.70 4.90
N TRP A 161 -1.62 -14.56 4.09
CA TRP A 161 -2.65 -15.50 4.51
C TRP A 161 -2.02 -16.66 5.25
N LYS A 162 -2.51 -16.96 6.46
CA LYS A 162 -2.09 -18.10 7.28
C LYS A 162 -3.33 -18.88 7.67
N GLU A 163 -3.33 -20.15 7.29
CA GLU A 163 -4.50 -21.01 7.45
C GLU A 163 -4.10 -22.38 7.99
N VAL A 164 -4.79 -22.82 9.04
CA VAL A 164 -4.67 -24.16 9.59
C VAL A 164 -6.01 -24.87 9.49
N VAL A 165 -6.01 -26.08 8.96
CA VAL A 165 -7.18 -26.93 8.75
C VAL A 165 -6.93 -28.30 9.36
N VAL A 166 -7.95 -28.90 9.97
CA VAL A 166 -7.84 -30.21 10.63
C VAL A 166 -8.89 -31.16 10.05
N ARG A 167 -8.45 -32.26 9.43
CA ARG A 167 -9.33 -33.27 8.84
C ARG A 167 -9.15 -34.62 9.53
N PRO A 168 -10.20 -35.19 10.14
CA PRO A 168 -10.15 -36.58 10.58
C PRO A 168 -10.25 -37.52 9.36
N ALA A 169 -9.45 -38.58 9.34
CA ALA A 169 -9.63 -39.68 8.41
C ALA A 169 -10.91 -40.49 8.74
N ASP A 170 -11.32 -41.36 7.83
CA ASP A 170 -12.47 -42.24 8.05
C ASP A 170 -12.31 -43.04 9.34
N GLY A 171 -13.36 -43.04 10.18
CA GLY A 171 -13.35 -43.74 11.48
C GLY A 171 -12.62 -43.02 12.61
N VAL A 172 -11.98 -41.87 12.36
CA VAL A 172 -11.42 -41.00 13.42
C VAL A 172 -12.52 -40.04 13.93
N GLU A 173 -12.78 -40.09 15.23
CA GLU A 173 -13.79 -39.24 15.87
C GLU A 173 -13.15 -37.94 16.38
N LEU A 174 -13.50 -36.81 15.79
CA LEU A 174 -13.06 -35.49 16.23
C LEU A 174 -13.92 -35.01 17.42
N LYS A 175 -13.36 -35.01 18.64
CA LYS A 175 -14.08 -34.59 19.86
C LYS A 175 -14.14 -33.06 19.96
N ARG A 176 -13.02 -32.39 19.71
CA ARG A 176 -12.90 -30.93 19.70
C ARG A 176 -11.79 -30.48 18.75
N SER A 177 -12.01 -29.37 18.06
CA SER A 177 -10.98 -28.69 17.27
C SER A 177 -11.15 -27.18 17.38
N SER A 178 -10.05 -26.44 17.48
CA SER A 178 -10.04 -24.99 17.34
C SER A 178 -9.93 -24.52 15.88
N ALA A 179 -9.61 -25.42 14.95
CA ALA A 179 -9.43 -25.15 13.53
C ALA A 179 -10.56 -25.79 12.69
N PRO A 180 -10.95 -25.17 11.55
CA PRO A 180 -11.98 -25.70 10.67
C PRO A 180 -11.54 -26.99 9.96
N ALA A 181 -12.51 -27.77 9.47
CA ALA A 181 -12.25 -28.98 8.68
C ALA A 181 -12.15 -28.73 7.17
N ASN A 182 -12.76 -27.65 6.69
CA ASN A 182 -12.70 -27.23 5.30
C ASN A 182 -11.77 -26.04 5.16
N ASP A 183 -11.01 -26.01 4.07
CA ASP A 183 -10.21 -24.85 3.73
C ASP A 183 -11.06 -23.79 3.04
N VAL A 184 -10.61 -22.54 3.18
CA VAL A 184 -11.19 -21.35 2.56
C VAL A 184 -10.41 -20.99 1.30
N SER A 185 -9.09 -21.23 1.30
CA SER A 185 -8.21 -20.83 0.21
C SER A 185 -7.97 -21.89 -0.87
N ALA A 186 -8.55 -23.09 -0.74
CA ALA A 186 -8.23 -24.24 -1.58
C ALA A 186 -6.71 -24.48 -1.67
N GLU A 187 -6.05 -24.65 -0.51
CA GLU A 187 -4.58 -24.76 -0.41
C GLU A 187 -3.85 -23.54 -1.01
N LEU A 188 -4.30 -22.31 -0.75
CA LEU A 188 -3.70 -21.09 -1.33
C LEU A 188 -3.75 -21.03 -2.86
N THR A 189 -4.76 -21.63 -3.50
CA THR A 189 -4.97 -21.52 -4.97
C THR A 189 -6.09 -20.56 -5.33
N SER A 190 -6.92 -20.17 -4.36
CA SER A 190 -7.97 -19.17 -4.52
C SER A 190 -8.16 -18.39 -3.21
N TYR A 191 -8.64 -17.16 -3.29
CA TYR A 191 -8.91 -16.35 -2.10
C TYR A 191 -10.30 -15.71 -2.20
N PRO A 192 -11.11 -15.74 -1.14
CA PRO A 192 -12.36 -14.99 -1.11
C PRO A 192 -12.08 -13.49 -1.21
N VAL A 193 -12.80 -12.80 -2.09
CA VAL A 193 -12.62 -11.37 -2.39
C VAL A 193 -12.81 -10.50 -1.14
N ASP A 194 -13.69 -10.93 -0.26
CA ASP A 194 -14.09 -10.29 1.00
C ASP A 194 -13.03 -10.38 2.11
N LEU A 195 -12.06 -11.31 2.01
CA LEU A 195 -11.00 -11.50 3.01
C LEU A 195 -9.62 -10.97 2.57
N ILE A 196 -9.52 -10.40 1.37
CA ILE A 196 -8.30 -9.80 0.83
C ILE A 196 -7.79 -8.63 1.71
N SER A 197 -8.69 -7.80 2.24
CA SER A 197 -8.32 -6.65 3.09
C SER A 197 -7.97 -7.02 4.53
N SER A 198 -8.25 -8.25 4.96
CA SER A 198 -7.93 -8.78 6.29
C SER A 198 -7.70 -10.29 6.16
N PRO A 199 -6.52 -10.68 5.67
CA PRO A 199 -6.19 -12.08 5.42
C PRO A 199 -6.31 -12.92 6.68
N LEU A 200 -6.64 -14.20 6.53
CA LEU A 200 -6.69 -15.11 7.67
C LEU A 200 -5.30 -15.17 8.36
N ASP A 201 -5.29 -15.17 9.70
CA ASP A 201 -4.06 -15.22 10.52
C ASP A 201 -4.16 -16.33 11.57
N VAL A 202 -4.48 -17.54 11.12
CA VAL A 202 -4.56 -18.73 11.97
C VAL A 202 -3.23 -19.48 11.85
N THR A 203 -2.45 -19.52 12.92
CA THR A 203 -1.12 -20.14 12.98
C THR A 203 -1.04 -21.29 13.96
N SER A 204 -2.14 -21.63 14.65
CA SER A 204 -2.17 -22.71 15.63
C SER A 204 -3.49 -23.47 15.61
N ALA A 205 -3.44 -24.72 16.05
CA ALA A 205 -4.61 -25.55 16.27
C ALA A 205 -4.45 -26.37 17.56
N SER A 206 -5.55 -26.55 18.28
CA SER A 206 -5.67 -27.47 19.41
C SER A 206 -6.83 -28.43 19.14
N VAL A 207 -6.55 -29.72 19.24
CA VAL A 207 -7.45 -30.79 18.78
C VAL A 207 -7.49 -31.91 19.81
N SER A 208 -8.67 -32.49 20.05
CA SER A 208 -8.81 -33.77 20.74
C SER A 208 -9.62 -34.73 19.88
N PHE A 209 -9.15 -35.96 19.75
CA PHE A 209 -9.75 -36.95 18.86
C PHE A 209 -9.59 -38.38 19.39
N SER A 210 -10.42 -39.29 18.89
CA SER A 210 -10.26 -40.74 19.05
C SER A 210 -9.93 -41.37 17.71
N ALA A 211 -8.81 -42.08 17.66
CA ALA A 211 -8.33 -42.79 16.47
C ALA A 211 -8.52 -44.32 16.58
N SER A 212 -9.24 -44.80 17.61
CA SER A 212 -9.46 -46.23 17.91
C SER A 212 -10.00 -47.07 16.74
N ALA A 213 -10.87 -46.50 15.92
CA ALA A 213 -11.45 -47.13 14.72
C ALA A 213 -11.00 -46.45 13.41
N GLY A 214 -9.96 -45.61 13.49
CA GLY A 214 -9.50 -44.80 12.37
C GLY A 214 -8.85 -45.62 11.26
N ALA A 215 -8.94 -45.12 10.03
CA ALA A 215 -8.12 -45.59 8.94
C ALA A 215 -6.63 -45.28 9.20
N LYS A 216 -5.77 -46.19 8.75
CA LYS A 216 -4.32 -45.96 8.74
C LYS A 216 -3.92 -44.91 7.71
N ALA A 217 -2.80 -44.25 7.96
CA ALA A 217 -2.23 -43.33 7.01
C ALA A 217 -1.89 -44.07 5.70
N PRO A 218 -2.34 -43.57 4.53
CA PRO A 218 -2.04 -44.21 3.27
C PRO A 218 -0.52 -44.20 3.02
N PRO A 219 0.04 -45.27 2.43
CA PRO A 219 1.46 -45.30 2.08
C PRO A 219 1.77 -44.18 1.09
N VAL A 220 2.87 -43.47 1.33
CA VAL A 220 3.33 -42.41 0.43
C VAL A 220 4.23 -43.03 -0.62
N ASP A 221 3.66 -43.30 -1.79
CA ASP A 221 4.45 -43.55 -2.98
C ASP A 221 5.00 -42.21 -3.48
N GLN A 222 6.32 -42.07 -3.49
CA GLN A 222 7.03 -40.86 -3.96
C GLN A 222 6.64 -40.46 -5.39
N THR A 223 6.13 -41.39 -6.19
CA THR A 223 5.63 -41.18 -7.56
C THR A 223 4.16 -40.78 -7.65
N SER A 224 3.32 -41.10 -6.65
CA SER A 224 1.86 -40.94 -6.72
C SER A 224 1.39 -39.60 -6.14
N GLU A 225 2.05 -39.07 -5.10
CA GLU A 225 1.79 -37.71 -4.62
C GLU A 225 2.24 -36.62 -5.61
N ALA A 226 3.19 -36.91 -6.50
CA ALA A 226 3.52 -36.02 -7.61
C ALA A 226 2.34 -35.82 -8.60
N SER A 227 1.34 -36.70 -8.58
CA SER A 227 0.10 -36.61 -9.38
C SER A 227 -1.14 -36.20 -8.58
N ALA A 228 -1.15 -36.35 -7.24
CA ALA A 228 -2.26 -35.94 -6.38
C ALA A 228 -2.03 -34.58 -5.68
N ALA A 229 -0.78 -34.11 -5.61
CA ALA A 229 -0.50 -32.72 -5.31
C ALA A 229 -1.01 -31.86 -6.46
N VAL A 230 -1.78 -30.82 -6.15
CA VAL A 230 -1.89 -29.61 -6.98
C VAL A 230 -0.52 -29.38 -7.60
N THR A 231 -0.46 -29.34 -8.93
CA THR A 231 0.84 -29.25 -9.63
C THR A 231 1.62 -28.08 -9.04
N PRO A 232 2.95 -28.13 -8.85
CA PRO A 232 3.69 -27.06 -8.17
C PRO A 232 3.49 -25.66 -8.80
N ASN A 233 2.97 -25.60 -10.03
CA ASN A 233 2.65 -24.39 -10.78
C ASN A 233 1.15 -24.03 -10.82
N GLU A 234 0.25 -24.83 -10.26
CA GLU A 234 -1.14 -24.43 -10.00
C GLU A 234 -1.18 -23.53 -8.76
N ALA A 235 -0.94 -22.24 -9.00
CA ALA A 235 -1.19 -21.17 -8.05
C ALA A 235 -2.33 -20.28 -8.60
N PRO A 236 -2.91 -19.38 -7.78
CA PRO A 236 -3.94 -18.47 -8.26
C PRO A 236 -3.42 -17.70 -9.48
N ALA A 237 -4.27 -17.49 -10.49
CA ALA A 237 -3.89 -16.67 -11.64
C ALA A 237 -3.50 -15.26 -11.15
N ARG A 238 -2.20 -14.96 -11.16
CA ARG A 238 -1.67 -13.68 -10.68
C ARG A 238 -1.78 -12.69 -11.84
N ALA A 239 -2.84 -11.89 -11.82
CA ALA A 239 -3.06 -10.88 -12.84
C ALA A 239 -1.85 -9.94 -12.92
N GLY A 240 -1.17 -9.95 -14.07
CA GLY A 240 -0.04 -9.07 -14.36
C GLY A 240 -0.48 -7.62 -14.28
N GLY A 241 -0.08 -6.88 -13.23
CA GLY A 241 -0.38 -5.46 -13.12
C GLY A 241 -0.03 -4.73 -14.42
N ALA A 242 -1.01 -4.08 -15.04
CA ALA A 242 -0.91 -3.63 -16.44
C ALA A 242 0.30 -2.70 -16.69
N PHE A 243 0.65 -1.85 -15.72
CA PHE A 243 1.87 -1.04 -15.77
C PHE A 243 3.15 -1.89 -15.77
N ALA A 244 3.20 -2.89 -14.89
CA ALA A 244 4.37 -3.73 -14.73
C ALA A 244 4.59 -4.65 -15.95
N SER A 245 3.51 -5.06 -16.63
CA SER A 245 3.60 -5.84 -17.88
C SER A 245 4.36 -5.16 -19.02
N LEU A 246 4.52 -3.82 -18.99
CA LEU A 246 5.22 -3.09 -20.04
C LEU A 246 6.69 -3.52 -20.18
N ILE A 247 7.32 -4.00 -19.10
CA ILE A 247 8.74 -4.42 -19.10
C ILE A 247 8.96 -5.80 -19.73
N SER A 248 7.96 -6.70 -19.69
CA SER A 248 8.08 -8.09 -20.14
C SER A 248 7.90 -8.27 -21.66
N THR A 249 7.70 -7.17 -22.39
CA THR A 249 7.51 -7.19 -23.85
C THR A 249 8.78 -7.71 -24.56
N ARG A 250 8.74 -8.96 -25.06
CA ARG A 250 9.93 -9.66 -25.59
C ARG A 250 10.61 -8.93 -26.75
N ASN A 251 9.85 -8.33 -27.66
CA ASN A 251 10.34 -7.62 -28.84
C ASN A 251 10.18 -6.10 -28.71
N ALA A 252 11.08 -5.45 -27.97
CA ALA A 252 11.06 -4.00 -27.78
C ALA A 252 11.60 -3.27 -29.03
N THR A 253 10.77 -3.16 -30.08
CA THR A 253 11.07 -2.29 -31.23
C THR A 253 10.94 -0.83 -30.82
N GLY A 254 11.60 0.09 -31.53
CA GLY A 254 11.50 1.53 -31.25
C GLY A 254 10.06 2.04 -31.06
N PRO A 255 9.11 1.71 -31.95
CA PRO A 255 7.70 2.07 -31.77
C PRO A 255 7.06 1.48 -30.52
N ILE A 256 7.37 0.23 -30.18
CA ILE A 256 6.85 -0.43 -28.97
C ILE A 256 7.40 0.26 -27.71
N ILE A 257 8.67 0.63 -27.69
CA ILE A 257 9.26 1.38 -26.57
C ILE A 257 8.54 2.72 -26.40
N VAL A 258 8.33 3.47 -27.48
CA VAL A 258 7.59 4.75 -27.42
C VAL A 258 6.16 4.53 -26.91
N LEU A 259 5.46 3.51 -27.39
CA LEU A 259 4.12 3.16 -26.91
C LEU A 259 4.14 2.81 -25.42
N SER A 260 5.08 1.99 -24.96
CA SER A 260 5.23 1.64 -23.55
C SER A 260 5.53 2.86 -22.68
N LEU A 261 6.32 3.82 -23.15
CA LEU A 261 6.57 5.07 -22.43
C LEU A 261 5.31 5.94 -22.37
N LEU A 262 4.52 6.03 -23.45
CA LEU A 262 3.24 6.74 -23.45
C LEU A 262 2.21 6.09 -22.51
N LEU A 263 2.15 4.76 -22.50
CA LEU A 263 1.30 4.01 -21.58
C LEU A 263 1.76 4.19 -20.13
N ALA A 264 3.06 4.14 -19.86
CA ALA A 264 3.63 4.42 -18.54
C ALA A 264 3.29 5.84 -18.05
N LEU A 265 3.36 6.84 -18.93
CA LEU A 265 2.93 8.20 -18.65
C LEU A 265 1.44 8.24 -18.30
N GLY A 266 0.60 7.51 -19.06
CA GLY A 266 -0.82 7.34 -18.78
C GLY A 266 -1.09 6.66 -17.42
N PHE A 267 -0.36 5.60 -17.08
CA PHE A 267 -0.45 4.94 -15.78
C PHE A 267 -0.07 5.87 -14.63
N GLY A 268 1.00 6.66 -14.78
CA GLY A 268 1.38 7.66 -13.79
C GLY A 268 0.31 8.75 -13.60
N ALA A 269 -0.29 9.19 -14.70
CA ALA A 269 -1.40 10.14 -14.69
C ALA A 269 -2.65 9.58 -13.97
N LEU A 270 -3.01 8.32 -14.23
CA LEU A 270 -4.12 7.65 -13.55
C LEU A 270 -3.83 7.40 -12.07
N HIS A 271 -2.60 6.99 -11.74
CA HIS A 271 -2.15 6.79 -10.36
C HIS A 271 -2.21 8.08 -9.52
N ALA A 272 -2.00 9.24 -10.16
CA ALA A 272 -2.20 10.55 -9.55
C ALA A 272 -3.66 10.86 -9.17
N LEU A 273 -4.64 10.12 -9.70
CA LEU A 273 -6.06 10.27 -9.41
C LEU A 273 -6.63 9.18 -8.50
N GLU A 274 -5.87 8.13 -8.22
CA GLU A 274 -6.27 7.08 -7.29
C GLU A 274 -6.52 7.67 -5.90
N PRO A 275 -7.63 7.30 -5.22
CA PRO A 275 -7.90 7.75 -3.86
C PRO A 275 -6.74 7.36 -2.94
N GLY A 276 -6.01 8.36 -2.44
CA GLY A 276 -4.85 8.17 -1.57
C GLY A 276 -4.69 9.34 -0.63
N HIS A 277 -4.17 9.06 0.57
CA HIS A 277 -4.06 10.04 1.65
C HIS A 277 -3.28 11.29 1.26
N GLY A 278 -2.27 11.10 0.41
CA GLY A 278 -1.51 12.08 -0.36
C GLY A 278 -2.29 13.24 -0.98
N LYS A 279 -3.26 12.86 -1.81
CA LYS A 279 -3.94 13.79 -2.73
C LYS A 279 -5.00 14.62 -2.01
N THR A 280 -5.56 14.08 -0.92
CA THR A 280 -6.52 14.77 -0.05
C THR A 280 -5.89 15.95 0.68
N PHE A 281 -4.63 15.85 1.10
CA PHE A 281 -3.97 16.98 1.74
C PHE A 281 -3.52 18.06 0.76
N VAL A 282 -3.21 17.73 -0.51
CA VAL A 282 -2.92 18.74 -1.54
C VAL A 282 -4.14 19.62 -1.74
N ALA A 283 -5.32 18.99 -1.81
CA ALA A 283 -6.59 19.69 -1.83
C ALA A 283 -6.78 20.55 -0.57
N ALA A 284 -6.60 19.97 0.63
CA ALA A 284 -6.73 20.68 1.90
C ALA A 284 -5.75 21.88 2.03
N TYR A 285 -4.52 21.74 1.50
CA TYR A 285 -3.50 22.78 1.50
C TYR A 285 -3.85 23.93 0.57
N PHE A 286 -4.21 23.68 -0.70
CA PHE A 286 -4.54 24.77 -1.64
C PHE A 286 -5.91 25.42 -1.36
N VAL A 287 -6.83 24.68 -0.75
CA VAL A 287 -8.08 25.24 -0.19
C VAL A 287 -7.78 26.04 1.09
N GLY A 288 -6.77 25.63 1.87
CA GLY A 288 -6.37 26.25 3.13
C GLY A 288 -5.50 27.51 2.97
N VAL A 289 -4.53 27.48 2.06
CA VAL A 289 -3.46 28.47 1.91
C VAL A 289 -3.55 29.10 0.51
N ARG A 290 -3.29 30.41 0.39
CA ARG A 290 -3.30 31.11 -0.91
C ARG A 290 -2.14 30.63 -1.78
N GLY A 291 -2.35 29.53 -2.51
CA GLY A 291 -1.34 28.96 -3.38
C GLY A 291 -1.10 29.77 -4.66
N THR A 292 0.14 29.79 -5.13
CA THR A 292 0.53 30.37 -6.42
C THR A 292 0.73 29.29 -7.50
N VAL A 293 0.77 29.71 -8.76
CA VAL A 293 1.05 28.82 -9.91
C VAL A 293 2.42 28.16 -9.78
N ARG A 294 3.42 28.89 -9.27
CA ARG A 294 4.77 28.36 -9.03
C ARG A 294 4.77 27.27 -7.96
N GLU A 295 3.93 27.43 -6.95
CA GLU A 295 3.79 26.47 -5.86
C GLU A 295 3.05 25.20 -6.31
N ALA A 296 2.04 25.35 -7.18
CA ALA A 296 1.36 24.21 -7.82
C ALA A 296 2.32 23.37 -8.69
N LEU A 297 3.15 24.03 -9.51
CA LEU A 297 4.19 23.38 -10.31
C LEU A 297 5.26 22.73 -9.43
N GLY A 298 5.76 23.47 -8.44
CA GLY A 298 6.77 22.99 -7.52
C GLY A 298 6.32 21.76 -6.75
N LEU A 299 5.07 21.72 -6.28
CA LEU A 299 4.54 20.57 -5.56
C LEU A 299 4.50 19.31 -6.44
N GLY A 300 3.94 19.41 -7.65
CA GLY A 300 3.87 18.27 -8.58
C GLY A 300 5.25 17.70 -8.90
N LEU A 301 6.24 18.57 -9.11
CA LEU A 301 7.63 18.16 -9.36
C LEU A 301 8.29 17.55 -8.13
N ILE A 302 8.14 18.15 -6.94
CA ILE A 302 8.72 17.62 -5.70
C ILE A 302 8.15 16.23 -5.44
N VAL A 303 6.83 16.05 -5.51
CA VAL A 303 6.18 14.75 -5.29
C VAL A 303 6.70 13.69 -6.27
N ALA A 304 6.74 14.00 -7.57
CA ALA A 304 7.23 13.04 -8.56
C ALA A 304 8.71 12.69 -8.35
N PHE A 305 9.53 13.67 -7.99
CA PHE A 305 10.94 13.47 -7.70
C PHE A 305 11.16 12.62 -6.44
N THR A 306 10.49 12.96 -5.34
CA THR A 306 10.59 12.23 -4.06
C THR A 306 10.02 10.82 -4.20
N HIS A 307 8.92 10.63 -4.93
CA HIS A 307 8.39 9.31 -5.27
C HIS A 307 9.39 8.47 -6.07
N THR A 308 9.99 9.05 -7.12
CA THR A 308 10.98 8.35 -7.95
C THR A 308 12.19 7.93 -7.14
N ILE A 309 12.75 8.85 -6.34
CA ILE A 309 13.88 8.54 -5.46
C ILE A 309 13.49 7.49 -4.43
N GLY A 310 12.30 7.58 -3.84
CA GLY A 310 11.77 6.58 -2.92
C GLY A 310 11.73 5.18 -3.55
N VAL A 311 11.18 5.05 -4.76
CA VAL A 311 11.16 3.78 -5.52
C VAL A 311 12.57 3.25 -5.72
N LEU A 312 13.50 4.10 -6.17
CA LEU A 312 14.89 3.69 -6.45
C LEU A 312 15.63 3.28 -5.18
N LEU A 313 15.50 4.04 -4.08
CA LEU A 313 16.14 3.74 -2.81
C LEU A 313 15.58 2.46 -2.19
N ILE A 314 14.25 2.30 -2.15
CA ILE A 314 13.64 1.06 -1.64
C ILE A 314 13.99 -0.12 -2.55
N GLY A 315 14.04 0.07 -3.87
CA GLY A 315 14.55 -0.93 -4.81
C GLY A 315 15.97 -1.35 -4.50
N LEU A 316 16.87 -0.38 -4.27
CA LEU A 316 18.25 -0.64 -3.90
C LEU A 316 18.35 -1.40 -2.57
N VAL A 317 17.58 -0.99 -1.56
CA VAL A 317 17.51 -1.71 -0.28
C VAL A 317 16.96 -3.12 -0.47
N THR A 318 15.97 -3.31 -1.34
CA THR A 318 15.41 -4.63 -1.64
C THR A 318 16.44 -5.55 -2.32
N LEU A 319 17.30 -5.00 -3.17
CA LEU A 319 18.35 -5.75 -3.87
C LEU A 319 19.53 -6.10 -2.96
N PHE A 320 20.02 -5.12 -2.19
CA PHE A 320 21.29 -5.25 -1.46
C PHE A 320 21.10 -5.51 0.04
N GLY A 321 19.93 -5.20 0.59
CA GLY A 321 19.62 -5.26 2.01
C GLY A 321 18.51 -6.25 2.38
N SER A 322 18.05 -7.10 1.44
CA SER A 322 16.93 -8.04 1.66
C SER A 322 17.06 -8.90 2.92
N ARG A 323 18.29 -9.28 3.28
CA ARG A 323 18.59 -10.10 4.48
C ARG A 323 18.44 -9.36 5.82
N TYR A 324 18.35 -8.02 5.81
CA TYR A 324 18.37 -7.20 7.04
C TYR A 324 17.24 -6.16 7.13
N VAL A 325 16.69 -5.72 5.99
CA VAL A 325 15.68 -4.66 5.95
C VAL A 325 14.52 -5.09 5.05
N LEU A 326 13.45 -5.54 5.70
CA LEU A 326 12.20 -5.88 5.02
C LEU A 326 11.49 -4.60 4.57
N PRO A 327 11.16 -4.43 3.27
CA PRO A 327 10.35 -3.31 2.81
C PRO A 327 9.06 -3.18 3.62
N GLU A 328 8.46 -4.31 4.01
CA GLU A 328 7.27 -4.40 4.86
C GLU A 328 7.44 -3.72 6.23
N LYS A 329 8.66 -3.67 6.78
CA LYS A 329 8.96 -2.91 8.02
C LYS A 329 9.20 -1.43 7.71
N LEU A 330 9.76 -1.10 6.54
CA LEU A 330 10.00 0.30 6.13
C LEU A 330 8.71 1.05 5.84
N TYR A 331 7.77 0.48 5.09
CA TYR A 331 6.54 1.16 4.67
C TYR A 331 5.71 1.72 5.85
N PRO A 332 5.48 0.98 6.96
CA PRO A 332 4.82 1.52 8.14
C PRO A 332 5.54 2.72 8.76
N TRP A 333 6.87 2.67 8.88
CA TRP A 333 7.65 3.80 9.40
C TRP A 333 7.60 5.02 8.49
N LEU A 334 7.69 4.83 7.16
CA LEU A 334 7.57 5.91 6.18
C LEU A 334 6.17 6.53 6.20
N THR A 335 5.14 5.70 6.35
CA THR A 335 3.73 6.13 6.49
C THR A 335 3.51 6.90 7.78
N LEU A 336 4.09 6.43 8.90
CA LEU A 336 4.04 7.10 10.20
C LEU A 336 4.72 8.47 10.12
N ALA A 337 5.94 8.53 9.57
CA ALA A 337 6.69 9.76 9.41
C ALA A 337 5.93 10.79 8.54
N SER A 338 5.34 10.32 7.43
CA SER A 338 4.47 11.14 6.57
C SER A 338 3.24 11.67 7.32
N GLY A 339 2.53 10.79 8.04
CA GLY A 339 1.35 11.15 8.84
C GLY A 339 1.65 12.20 9.91
N LEU A 340 2.74 12.01 10.67
CA LEU A 340 3.20 12.95 11.68
C LEU A 340 3.61 14.30 11.08
N MET A 341 4.27 14.30 9.92
CA MET A 341 4.66 15.53 9.22
C MET A 341 3.44 16.33 8.74
N VAL A 342 2.43 15.65 8.18
CA VAL A 342 1.16 16.29 7.77
C VAL A 342 0.39 16.82 8.99
N LEU A 343 0.33 16.03 10.07
CA LEU A 343 -0.31 16.43 11.32
C LEU A 343 0.35 17.67 11.92
N ALA A 344 1.68 17.68 12.01
CA ALA A 344 2.46 18.82 12.51
C ALA A 344 2.20 20.08 11.67
N LEU A 345 2.14 19.96 10.34
CA LEU A 345 1.80 21.06 9.46
C LEU A 345 0.38 21.59 9.73
N GLY A 346 -0.60 20.71 9.86
CA GLY A 346 -1.98 21.06 10.18
C GLY A 346 -2.10 21.84 11.51
N VAL A 347 -1.50 21.31 12.58
CA VAL A 347 -1.47 21.95 13.91
C VAL A 347 -0.80 23.32 13.84
N ARG A 348 0.32 23.43 13.14
CA ARG A 348 1.05 24.70 12.97
C ARG A 348 0.23 25.75 12.23
N LEU A 349 -0.55 25.35 11.22
CA LEU A 349 -1.47 26.25 10.50
C LEU A 349 -2.66 26.69 11.37
N ILE A 350 -3.16 25.83 12.25
CA ILE A 350 -4.18 26.22 13.25
C ILE A 350 -3.59 27.21 14.25
N ALA A 351 -2.40 26.93 14.81
CA ALA A 351 -1.73 27.78 15.78
C ALA A 351 -1.42 29.18 15.22
N ALA A 352 -0.90 29.26 13.98
CA ALA A 352 -0.66 30.53 13.31
C ALA A 352 -1.93 31.39 13.18
N ARG A 353 -3.09 30.76 12.98
CA ARG A 353 -4.38 31.45 12.82
C ARG A 353 -5.04 31.80 14.15
N ALA A 354 -4.90 30.95 15.16
CA ALA A 354 -5.35 31.25 16.52
C ALA A 354 -4.59 32.45 17.10
N GLY A 355 -3.28 32.55 16.81
CA GLY A 355 -2.46 33.71 17.15
C GLY A 355 -2.98 35.02 16.51
N ALA A 356 -3.35 34.98 15.23
CA ALA A 356 -3.90 36.14 14.51
C ALA A 356 -5.27 36.61 15.06
N ILE A 357 -6.10 35.69 15.56
CA ILE A 357 -7.37 36.02 16.24
C ILE A 357 -7.12 36.68 17.60
N GLY A 358 -6.07 36.26 18.32
CA GLY A 358 -5.59 36.91 19.54
C GLY A 358 -5.11 38.34 19.30
N SER A 359 -4.41 38.58 18.19
CA SER A 359 -3.98 39.91 17.74
C SER A 359 -5.16 40.82 17.39
N TRP A 360 -6.21 40.28 16.77
CA TRP A 360 -7.43 41.05 16.45
C TRP A 360 -8.19 41.46 17.72
N ARG A 361 -8.28 40.61 18.75
CA ARG A 361 -8.86 41.01 20.05
C ARG A 361 -8.08 42.17 20.69
N ARG A 362 -6.75 42.17 20.59
CA ARG A 362 -5.90 43.28 21.06
C ARG A 362 -6.04 44.55 20.21
N PHE A 363 -6.28 44.41 18.90
CA PHE A 363 -6.52 45.56 18.03
C PHE A 363 -7.94 46.15 18.21
N ALA A 364 -8.94 45.32 18.45
CA ALA A 364 -10.32 45.72 18.75
C ALA A 364 -10.44 46.43 20.10
N SER A 365 -9.63 46.07 21.09
CA SER A 365 -9.51 46.85 22.34
C SER A 365 -8.84 48.21 22.12
N VAL A 366 -7.86 48.31 21.21
CA VAL A 366 -7.21 49.60 20.87
C VAL A 366 -8.15 50.55 20.12
N LEU A 367 -9.08 50.03 19.31
CA LEU A 367 -10.09 50.83 18.61
C LEU A 367 -11.34 51.14 19.46
N GLY A 368 -11.40 50.69 20.72
CA GLY A 368 -12.53 50.95 21.63
C GLY A 368 -13.81 50.14 21.35
N TRP A 369 -13.71 49.02 20.62
CA TRP A 369 -14.86 48.16 20.29
C TRP A 369 -15.13 47.10 21.38
N VAL A 370 -14.21 46.96 22.34
CA VAL A 370 -14.33 46.13 23.54
C VAL A 370 -13.75 46.91 24.71
N ASP A 371 -14.53 47.07 25.78
CA ASP A 371 -14.17 47.87 26.96
C ASP A 371 -13.04 47.17 27.74
N SER A 372 -11.86 47.79 27.78
CA SER A 372 -10.68 47.29 28.49
C SER A 372 -9.87 48.49 28.97
N LYS A 373 -9.75 48.66 30.29
CA LYS A 373 -9.06 49.80 30.94
C LYS A 373 -7.58 49.89 30.54
N PRO A 374 -7.00 51.10 30.35
CA PRO A 374 -5.66 51.27 29.78
C PRO A 374 -4.56 51.35 30.85
N GLU A 375 -3.44 50.69 30.62
CA GLU A 375 -2.13 51.12 31.12
C GLU A 375 -1.19 51.30 29.90
N HIS A 376 -0.50 52.45 29.86
CA HIS A 376 0.28 52.93 28.73
C HIS A 376 1.73 52.41 28.76
N ALA A 377 2.20 51.87 27.63
CA ALA A 377 3.61 51.95 27.21
C ALA A 377 3.69 51.89 25.68
N HIS A 378 4.36 52.88 25.08
CA HIS A 378 4.56 53.01 23.64
C HIS A 378 5.83 52.29 23.19
N GLU A 379 5.71 51.38 22.23
CA GLU A 379 6.83 50.95 21.37
C GLU A 379 6.33 50.90 19.92
N HIS A 380 7.01 51.66 19.06
CA HIS A 380 6.76 51.66 17.62
C HIS A 380 7.44 50.44 17.01
N ASP A 381 6.69 49.36 16.84
CA ASP A 381 7.15 48.23 16.03
C ASP A 381 6.39 48.21 14.70
N HIS A 382 7.13 48.40 13.60
CA HIS A 382 6.62 48.29 12.25
C HIS A 382 6.32 46.83 11.94
N ALA A 383 5.14 46.36 12.36
CA ALA A 383 4.66 45.03 12.02
C ALA A 383 4.33 44.97 10.52
N HIS A 384 5.31 44.52 9.74
CA HIS A 384 5.08 44.00 8.40
C HIS A 384 3.99 42.92 8.45
N PRO A 385 3.10 42.81 7.44
CA PRO A 385 2.10 41.76 7.40
C PRO A 385 2.85 40.42 7.36
N THR A 386 2.87 39.72 8.49
CA THR A 386 3.51 38.43 8.61
C THR A 386 2.68 37.45 7.77
N HIS A 387 3.26 37.05 6.64
CA HIS A 387 2.78 35.91 5.88
C HIS A 387 2.61 34.74 6.85
N ASP A 388 1.38 34.21 6.90
CA ASP A 388 0.95 33.08 7.72
C ASP A 388 2.05 32.00 7.83
N GLY A 389 2.30 31.55 9.07
CA GLY A 389 3.49 30.81 9.48
C GLY A 389 4.13 29.86 8.46
N ALA A 390 5.46 29.91 8.44
CA ALA A 390 6.46 29.27 7.56
C ALA A 390 6.49 29.78 6.12
N PRO A 391 7.70 29.95 5.54
CA PRO A 391 7.84 30.25 4.13
C PRO A 391 7.06 29.22 3.30
N PRO A 392 6.25 29.65 2.32
CA PRO A 392 5.39 28.75 1.55
C PRO A 392 6.17 27.59 0.93
N TRP A 393 7.40 27.81 0.49
CA TRP A 393 8.28 26.78 -0.09
C TRP A 393 8.69 25.67 0.89
N LYS A 394 8.89 25.96 2.18
CA LYS A 394 9.24 24.93 3.18
C LYS A 394 8.07 23.99 3.44
N SER A 395 6.85 24.53 3.42
CA SER A 395 5.63 23.74 3.59
C SER A 395 5.41 22.83 2.38
N LEU A 396 5.76 23.27 1.16
CA LEU A 396 5.67 22.46 -0.06
C LEU A 396 6.68 21.32 -0.09
N ILE A 397 7.91 21.54 0.37
CA ILE A 397 8.91 20.47 0.48
C ILE A 397 8.45 19.42 1.49
N ALA A 398 7.98 19.83 2.67
CA ALA A 398 7.43 18.89 3.65
C ALA A 398 6.24 18.11 3.08
N LEU A 399 5.35 18.78 2.34
CA LEU A 399 4.18 18.16 1.73
C LEU A 399 4.56 17.16 0.62
N GLY A 400 5.49 17.54 -0.25
CA GLY A 400 5.96 16.67 -1.33
C GLY A 400 6.85 15.53 -0.85
N LEU A 401 7.59 15.72 0.24
CA LEU A 401 8.30 14.64 0.92
C LEU A 401 7.31 13.67 1.56
N ALA A 402 6.29 14.16 2.27
CA ALA A 402 5.29 13.30 2.90
C ALA A 402 4.61 12.37 1.88
N ASP A 403 4.24 12.89 0.70
CA ASP A 403 3.60 12.08 -0.34
C ASP A 403 4.58 11.11 -1.02
N GLY A 404 5.76 11.59 -1.40
CA GLY A 404 6.70 10.80 -2.17
C GLY A 404 7.50 9.79 -1.35
N LEU A 405 7.56 9.92 -0.02
CA LEU A 405 8.27 8.96 0.83
C LEU A 405 7.61 7.58 0.88
N THR A 406 6.33 7.48 0.53
CA THR A 406 5.61 6.20 0.41
C THR A 406 5.45 5.85 -1.08
N PRO A 407 6.49 5.28 -1.72
CA PRO A 407 6.46 4.95 -3.13
C PRO A 407 5.44 3.85 -3.46
N SER A 408 5.06 3.75 -4.73
CA SER A 408 4.06 2.78 -5.18
C SER A 408 4.67 1.37 -5.27
N PRO A 409 3.99 0.33 -4.76
CA PRO A 409 4.44 -1.06 -4.91
C PRO A 409 4.61 -1.49 -6.37
N SER A 410 3.77 -0.96 -7.27
CA SER A 410 3.82 -1.26 -8.71
C SER A 410 5.13 -0.79 -9.35
N ALA A 411 5.62 0.40 -9.00
CA ALA A 411 6.91 0.89 -9.49
C ALA A 411 8.09 0.06 -8.96
N LEU A 412 8.01 -0.46 -7.73
CA LEU A 412 9.00 -1.39 -7.20
C LEU A 412 9.00 -2.71 -7.99
N VAL A 413 7.83 -3.27 -8.31
CA VAL A 413 7.73 -4.48 -9.14
C VAL A 413 8.34 -4.24 -10.52
N VAL A 414 8.09 -3.10 -11.15
CA VAL A 414 8.72 -2.76 -12.45
C VAL A 414 10.24 -2.73 -12.33
N LEU A 415 10.77 -2.14 -11.25
CA LEU A 415 12.21 -2.07 -11.03
C LEU A 415 12.83 -3.46 -10.82
N VAL A 416 12.21 -4.30 -9.99
CA VAL A 416 12.66 -5.67 -9.73
C VAL A 416 12.55 -6.53 -11.00
N ALA A 417 11.45 -6.43 -11.75
CA ALA A 417 11.28 -7.07 -13.05
C ALA A 417 12.33 -6.60 -14.06
N ALA A 418 12.63 -5.30 -14.11
CA ALA A 418 13.67 -4.78 -14.98
C ALA A 418 15.06 -5.33 -14.65
N ILE A 419 15.33 -5.63 -13.38
CA ILE A 419 16.60 -6.23 -12.95
C ILE A 419 16.62 -7.72 -13.30
N SER A 420 15.57 -8.45 -12.93
CA SER A 420 15.43 -9.89 -13.22
C SER A 420 15.51 -10.16 -14.73
N LEU A 421 14.86 -9.33 -15.55
CA LEU A 421 14.88 -9.43 -17.01
C LEU A 421 16.11 -8.79 -17.66
N HIS A 422 17.07 -8.28 -16.87
CA HIS A 422 18.28 -7.60 -17.36
C HIS A 422 17.99 -6.38 -18.27
N ARG A 423 16.86 -5.71 -18.05
CA ARG A 423 16.34 -4.55 -18.80
C ARG A 423 16.30 -3.28 -17.95
N ILE A 424 17.31 -3.07 -17.13
CA ILE A 424 17.37 -1.94 -16.16
C ILE A 424 17.12 -0.60 -16.85
N GLY A 425 17.73 -0.35 -18.02
CA GLY A 425 17.54 0.89 -18.77
C GLY A 425 16.08 1.15 -19.16
N LEU A 426 15.37 0.14 -19.64
CA LEU A 426 13.94 0.26 -19.97
C LEU A 426 13.10 0.47 -18.71
N GLY A 427 13.40 -0.25 -17.62
CA GLY A 427 12.73 -0.07 -16.33
C GLY A 427 12.86 1.35 -15.79
N LEU A 428 14.07 1.91 -15.80
CA LEU A 428 14.31 3.30 -15.39
C LEU A 428 13.57 4.30 -16.27
N LEU A 429 13.54 4.10 -17.60
CA LEU A 429 12.78 4.95 -18.51
C LEU A 429 11.26 4.88 -18.25
N LEU A 430 10.72 3.69 -17.97
CA LEU A 430 9.31 3.52 -17.62
C LEU A 430 8.97 4.23 -16.31
N ILE A 431 9.82 4.12 -15.29
CA ILE A 431 9.66 4.82 -14.00
C ILE A 431 9.69 6.34 -14.21
N VAL A 432 10.64 6.85 -14.98
CA VAL A 432 10.70 8.29 -15.29
C VAL A 432 9.45 8.74 -16.04
N SER A 433 9.00 8.01 -17.06
CA SER A 433 7.79 8.35 -17.82
C SER A 433 6.54 8.35 -16.94
N PHE A 434 6.40 7.35 -16.07
CA PHE A 434 5.36 7.27 -15.06
C PHE A 434 5.38 8.52 -14.15
N SER A 435 6.55 8.89 -13.62
CA SER A 435 6.69 10.06 -12.75
C SER A 435 6.37 11.38 -13.46
N VAL A 436 6.65 11.50 -14.76
CA VAL A 436 6.23 12.66 -15.57
C VAL A 436 4.71 12.74 -15.66
N GLY A 437 4.03 11.62 -15.92
CA GLY A 437 2.56 11.55 -15.92
C GLY A 437 1.96 11.94 -14.56
N LEU A 438 2.53 11.41 -13.48
CA LEU A 438 2.16 11.75 -12.09
C LEU A 438 2.30 13.26 -11.83
N ALA A 439 3.47 13.84 -12.16
CA ALA A 439 3.75 15.26 -11.98
C ALA A 439 2.76 16.15 -12.75
N ALA A 440 2.44 15.77 -13.99
CA ALA A 440 1.56 16.52 -14.87
C ALA A 440 0.14 16.61 -14.28
N VAL A 441 -0.41 15.49 -13.81
CA VAL A 441 -1.77 15.48 -13.22
C VAL A 441 -1.81 16.19 -11.88
N LEU A 442 -0.83 15.98 -10.99
CA LEU A 442 -0.77 16.69 -9.70
C LEU A 442 -0.66 18.21 -9.89
N THR A 443 0.13 18.64 -10.87
CA THR A 443 0.21 20.03 -11.29
C THR A 443 -1.15 20.52 -11.79
N LEU A 444 -1.81 19.77 -12.68
CA LEU A 444 -3.12 20.14 -13.24
C LEU A 444 -4.19 20.28 -12.15
N VAL A 445 -4.24 19.36 -11.20
CA VAL A 445 -5.14 19.42 -10.03
C VAL A 445 -4.83 20.67 -9.21
N SER A 446 -3.57 20.89 -8.86
CA SER A 446 -3.14 22.03 -8.05
C SER A 446 -3.44 23.37 -8.74
N LEU A 447 -3.19 23.48 -10.05
CA LEU A 447 -3.54 24.66 -10.84
C LEU A 447 -5.06 24.88 -10.87
N THR A 448 -5.84 23.82 -11.07
CA THR A 448 -7.31 23.89 -11.05
C THR A 448 -7.81 24.47 -9.73
N LEU A 449 -7.24 24.03 -8.59
CA LEU A 449 -7.56 24.57 -7.26
C LEU A 449 -7.15 26.05 -7.11
N VAL A 450 -5.95 26.41 -7.57
CA VAL A 450 -5.47 27.81 -7.54
C VAL A 450 -6.39 28.72 -8.35
N TYR A 451 -6.76 28.32 -9.57
CA TYR A 451 -7.64 29.12 -10.42
C TYR A 451 -9.09 29.14 -9.94
N ALA A 452 -9.62 28.02 -9.42
CA ALA A 452 -10.94 27.97 -8.80
C ALA A 452 -11.03 28.93 -7.61
N ARG A 453 -9.98 29.01 -6.79
CA ARG A 453 -9.93 29.97 -5.69
C ARG A 453 -9.84 31.42 -6.15
N ARG A 454 -9.05 31.71 -7.20
CA ARG A 454 -9.03 33.05 -7.83
C ARG A 454 -10.39 33.45 -8.37
N LEU A 455 -11.15 32.49 -8.92
CA LEU A 455 -12.52 32.69 -9.38
C LEU A 455 -13.46 33.00 -8.21
N LEU A 456 -13.39 32.25 -7.10
CA LEU A 456 -14.19 32.50 -5.89
C LEU A 456 -13.89 33.87 -5.28
N ASP A 457 -12.61 34.23 -5.17
CA ASP A 457 -12.14 35.54 -4.73
C ASP A 457 -12.69 36.66 -5.63
N TRP A 458 -12.71 36.43 -6.94
CA TRP A 458 -13.28 37.38 -7.90
C TRP A 458 -14.81 37.51 -7.76
N LEU A 459 -15.52 36.39 -7.64
CA LEU A 459 -16.98 36.38 -7.41
C LEU A 459 -17.33 37.09 -6.10
N GLY A 460 -16.55 36.89 -5.04
CA GLY A 460 -16.74 37.55 -3.74
C GLY A 460 -16.39 39.04 -3.72
N ARG A 461 -15.48 39.51 -4.57
CA ARG A 461 -15.12 40.95 -4.70
C ARG A 461 -16.03 41.72 -5.67
N SER A 462 -16.73 41.04 -6.55
CA SER A 462 -17.63 41.68 -7.52
C SER A 462 -18.89 42.15 -6.80
N ARG A 463 -18.87 43.39 -6.28
CA ARG A 463 -20.12 44.09 -5.91
C ARG A 463 -20.94 44.25 -7.19
N PRO A 464 -22.20 43.79 -7.27
CA PRO A 464 -23.02 44.07 -8.42
C PRO A 464 -23.28 45.59 -8.45
N SER A 465 -22.63 46.28 -9.39
CA SER A 465 -22.96 47.66 -9.70
C SER A 465 -24.23 47.69 -10.55
N PHE A 466 -25.30 48.19 -9.93
CA PHE A 466 -26.53 48.74 -10.50
C PHE A 466 -27.59 47.82 -11.14
N GLY A 467 -28.85 48.05 -10.72
CA GLY A 467 -30.06 47.84 -11.51
C GLY A 467 -31.03 46.77 -10.97
N ARG A 468 -31.93 47.15 -10.06
CA ARG A 468 -33.22 46.49 -9.69
C ARG A 468 -33.40 45.01 -10.11
N VAL A 469 -32.62 44.09 -9.53
CA VAL A 469 -32.96 42.66 -9.51
C VAL A 469 -32.92 42.16 -8.07
N ASN A 470 -33.97 41.40 -7.69
CA ASN A 470 -34.31 40.95 -6.33
C ASN A 470 -33.12 40.81 -5.36
N ALA A 471 -32.97 41.83 -4.51
CA ALA A 471 -31.87 41.98 -3.54
C ALA A 471 -31.75 40.81 -2.55
N LEU A 472 -32.85 40.10 -2.26
CA LEU A 472 -32.88 38.99 -1.30
C LEU A 472 -32.19 37.70 -1.81
N GLY A 473 -32.25 37.41 -3.11
CA GLY A 473 -31.63 36.20 -3.67
C GLY A 473 -30.12 36.33 -3.90
N VAL A 474 -29.69 37.53 -4.33
CA VAL A 474 -28.28 37.83 -4.63
C VAL A 474 -27.48 38.09 -3.34
N ALA A 475 -28.08 38.73 -2.32
CA ALA A 475 -27.44 38.93 -1.02
C ALA A 475 -27.16 37.60 -0.30
N ARG A 476 -28.06 36.60 -0.42
CA ARG A 476 -27.86 35.26 0.16
C ARG A 476 -26.67 34.53 -0.46
N ASN A 477 -26.53 34.59 -1.79
CA ASN A 477 -25.43 33.94 -2.51
C ASN A 477 -24.09 34.68 -2.33
N ALA A 478 -24.09 36.01 -2.30
CA ALA A 478 -22.89 36.80 -2.02
C ALA A 478 -22.39 36.63 -0.56
N GLY A 479 -23.32 36.55 0.40
CA GLY A 479 -23.02 36.24 1.80
C GLY A 479 -22.44 34.82 1.95
N ALA A 480 -23.02 33.82 1.29
CA ALA A 480 -22.53 32.45 1.30
C ALA A 480 -21.11 32.34 0.70
N VAL A 481 -20.82 33.00 -0.42
CA VAL A 481 -19.48 33.01 -1.04
C VAL A 481 -18.45 33.69 -0.13
N ALA A 482 -18.81 34.81 0.51
CA ALA A 482 -17.93 35.50 1.45
C ALA A 482 -17.62 34.65 2.70
N VAL A 483 -18.61 33.91 3.20
CA VAL A 483 -18.45 32.95 4.31
C VAL A 483 -17.53 31.80 3.88
N VAL A 484 -17.73 31.21 2.71
CA VAL A 484 -16.87 30.14 2.17
C VAL A 484 -15.43 30.60 2.02
N VAL A 485 -15.19 31.80 1.47
CA VAL A 485 -13.83 32.35 1.31
C VAL A 485 -13.13 32.59 2.67
N ARG A 486 -13.88 32.99 3.70
CA ARG A 486 -13.35 33.20 5.06
C ARG A 486 -13.12 31.90 5.83
N LEU A 487 -13.97 30.89 5.64
CA LEU A 487 -13.89 29.62 6.37
C LEU A 487 -12.98 28.59 5.67
N ALA A 488 -12.78 28.68 4.36
CA ALA A 488 -11.93 27.75 3.59
C ALA A 488 -10.49 27.59 4.15
N PRO A 489 -9.79 28.66 4.59
CA PRO A 489 -8.50 28.53 5.26
C PRO A 489 -8.55 27.65 6.51
N ILE A 490 -9.55 27.88 7.37
CA ILE A 490 -9.75 27.18 8.64
C ILE A 490 -10.08 25.72 8.35
N GLY A 491 -11.06 25.47 7.48
CA GLY A 491 -11.44 24.12 7.05
C GLY A 491 -10.28 23.33 6.44
N GLY A 492 -9.42 23.97 5.65
CA GLY A 492 -8.23 23.32 5.08
C GLY A 492 -7.21 22.87 6.14
N ALA A 493 -6.99 23.64 7.21
CA ALA A 493 -6.08 23.22 8.28
C ALA A 493 -6.66 22.12 9.16
N PHE A 494 -7.95 22.18 9.49
CA PHE A 494 -8.62 21.06 10.16
C PHE A 494 -8.64 19.80 9.29
N GLY A 495 -8.81 19.95 7.97
CA GLY A 495 -8.67 18.85 7.01
C GLY A 495 -7.27 18.23 7.04
N LEU A 496 -6.21 19.05 7.07
CA LEU A 496 -4.84 18.56 7.21
C LEU A 496 -4.61 17.79 8.52
N VAL A 497 -5.11 18.30 9.65
CA VAL A 497 -5.03 17.60 10.94
C VAL A 497 -5.77 16.27 10.88
N ALA A 498 -6.98 16.24 10.33
CA ALA A 498 -7.76 15.00 10.21
C ALA A 498 -7.06 13.95 9.34
N VAL A 499 -6.52 14.36 8.19
CA VAL A 499 -5.74 13.47 7.30
C VAL A 499 -4.47 12.98 8.00
N GLY A 500 -3.72 13.87 8.67
CA GLY A 500 -2.51 13.50 9.39
C GLY A 500 -2.78 12.53 10.56
N LEU A 501 -3.87 12.73 11.30
CA LEU A 501 -4.30 11.85 12.37
C LEU A 501 -4.72 10.48 11.84
N LEU A 502 -5.52 10.43 10.77
CA LEU A 502 -5.93 9.19 10.12
C LEU A 502 -4.72 8.37 9.63
N LEU A 503 -3.76 9.05 8.99
CA LEU A 503 -2.51 8.43 8.54
C LEU A 503 -1.70 7.87 9.70
N THR A 504 -1.58 8.64 10.79
CA THR A 504 -0.83 8.22 11.99
C THR A 504 -1.49 7.01 12.64
N ILE A 505 -2.81 7.02 12.82
CA ILE A 505 -3.56 5.88 13.39
C ILE A 505 -3.41 4.65 12.51
N ARG A 506 -3.57 4.80 11.19
CA ARG A 506 -3.44 3.70 10.24
C ARG A 506 -2.01 3.12 10.23
N ALA A 507 -1.00 3.97 10.32
CA ALA A 507 0.38 3.51 10.42
C ALA A 507 0.61 2.76 11.72
N LEU A 508 0.11 3.28 12.85
CA LEU A 508 0.19 2.62 14.15
C LEU A 508 -0.49 1.26 14.15
N SER A 509 -1.61 1.08 13.42
CA SER A 509 -2.30 -0.21 13.31
C SER A 509 -1.65 -1.22 12.35
N GLN A 510 -0.55 -0.87 11.67
CA GLN A 510 0.13 -1.81 10.76
C GLN A 510 1.08 -2.75 11.52
N PRO A 511 1.08 -4.05 11.21
CA PRO A 511 2.08 -4.99 11.72
C PRO A 511 3.47 -4.55 11.24
N GLY A 512 4.39 -4.25 12.17
CA GLY A 512 5.74 -3.77 11.86
C GLY A 512 6.25 -2.60 12.73
N LEU A 513 5.35 -1.95 13.48
CA LEU A 513 5.73 -1.00 14.54
C LEU A 513 5.71 -1.68 15.91
N PRO A 514 6.62 -1.35 16.84
CA PRO A 514 6.76 -2.01 18.16
C PRO A 514 5.61 -1.73 19.14
N PHE A 515 4.51 -1.16 18.67
CA PHE A 515 3.36 -0.76 19.49
C PHE A 515 2.21 -1.79 19.42
N PHE A 516 2.41 -2.91 18.71
CA PHE A 516 1.52 -4.06 18.64
C PHE A 516 2.30 -5.37 18.77
#